data_AF-A0A532UD16-F1
#
_entry.id   AF-A0A532UD16-F1
#
_cell.length_a   1.000
_cell.length_b   1.000
_cell.length_c   1.000
_cell.angle_alpha   90.00
_cell.angle_beta   90.00
_cell.angle_gamma   90.00
#
_symmetry.space_group_name_H-M   'P 1'
#
loop_
_entity.id
_entity.type
_entity.pdbx_description
1 polymer ?
#
loop_
_entity_poly.entity_id
_entity_poly.type
_entity_poly.pdbx_seq_one_letter_code
_entity_poly.pdbx_strand_id
1 'polypeptide(L)'
;MSTEAQINANRQNAQNSTGPRTAEGKAAVSQNALKHGLFSAVDVVFDESREDYDLLKEKMLAEMRPAGYMELILAERIVSLSWR
;
A
#
# COMPACT_ATOMS: atom_id res chain seq x y z
N MET A 1 10.59 20.10 33.54
CA MET A 1 9.24 20.53 33.10
C MET A 1 9.40 21.52 31.96
N SER A 2 8.48 21.50 30.99
CA SER A 2 8.50 22.42 29.84
C SER A 2 8.24 23.86 30.29
N THR A 3 8.90 24.83 29.67
CA THR A 3 8.69 26.26 29.96
C THR A 3 7.40 26.78 29.30
N GLU A 4 6.85 27.91 29.76
CA GLU A 4 5.68 28.54 29.12
C GLU A 4 5.93 28.87 27.64
N ALA A 5 7.15 29.31 27.31
CA ALA A 5 7.56 29.56 25.93
C ALA A 5 7.49 28.28 25.09
N GLN A 6 7.96 27.14 25.63
CA GLN A 6 7.85 25.83 24.95
C GLN A 6 6.39 25.39 24.79
N ILE A 7 5.54 25.63 25.79
CA ILE A 7 4.11 25.28 25.73
C ILE A 7 3.39 26.08 24.64
N ASN A 8 3.63 27.40 24.55
CA ASN A 8 3.02 28.25 23.55
C ASN A 8 3.49 27.89 22.13
N ALA A 9 4.79 27.62 21.95
CA ALA A 9 5.33 27.14 20.68
C ALA A 9 4.70 25.80 20.26
N ASN A 10 4.55 24.86 21.19
CA ASN A 10 3.92 23.56 20.91
C ASN A 10 2.45 23.71 20.48
N ARG A 11 1.68 24.62 21.09
CA ARG A 11 0.29 24.88 20.66
C ARG A 11 0.22 25.44 19.24
N GLN A 12 1.10 26.37 18.89
CA GLN A 12 1.14 26.94 17.54
C GLN A 12 1.55 25.88 16.52
N ASN A 13 2.58 25.09 16.81
CA ASN A 13 3.04 24.00 15.93
C ASN A 13 1.96 22.92 15.74
N ALA A 14 1.19 22.61 16.78
CA ALA A 14 0.11 21.62 16.68
C ALA A 14 -0.99 22.02 15.68
N GLN A 15 -1.23 23.32 15.46
CA GLN A 15 -2.18 23.79 14.46
C GLN A 15 -1.71 23.50 13.02
N ASN A 16 -0.40 23.38 12.81
CA ASN A 16 0.20 23.06 11.51
C ASN A 16 0.44 21.55 11.32
N SER A 17 0.37 20.75 12.41
CA SER A 17 0.67 19.32 12.43
C SER A 17 -0.58 18.44 12.49
N THR A 18 -1.64 18.75 11.73
CA THR A 18 -2.92 18.02 11.81
C THR A 18 -2.98 16.72 11.02
N GLY A 19 -1.89 16.33 10.35
CA GLY A 19 -1.89 15.23 9.40
C GLY A 19 -2.84 15.45 8.21
N PRO A 20 -2.96 14.46 7.31
CA PRO A 20 -3.84 14.57 6.15
C PRO A 20 -5.32 14.51 6.54
N ARG A 21 -6.11 15.46 6.04
CA ARG A 21 -7.55 15.57 6.33
C ARG A 21 -8.45 15.07 5.19
N THR A 22 -7.92 14.96 3.98
CA THR A 22 -8.64 14.49 2.79
C THR A 22 -8.45 13.00 2.58
N ALA A 23 -9.33 12.37 1.78
CA ALA A 23 -9.20 10.96 1.44
C ALA A 23 -7.90 10.68 0.65
N GLU A 24 -7.57 11.57 -0.28
CA GLU A 24 -6.37 11.52 -1.11
C GLU A 24 -5.11 11.65 -0.25
N GLY A 25 -5.09 12.61 0.68
CA GLY A 25 -3.96 12.81 1.59
C GLY A 25 -3.77 11.61 2.53
N LYS A 26 -4.86 11.00 3.00
CA LYS A 26 -4.80 9.78 3.82
C LYS A 26 -4.29 8.59 3.01
N ALA A 27 -4.72 8.43 1.77
CA ALA A 27 -4.25 7.38 0.88
C ALA A 27 -2.73 7.54 0.63
N ALA A 28 -2.25 8.74 0.34
CA ALA A 28 -0.83 9.03 0.19
C ALA A 28 -0.04 8.66 1.46
N VAL A 29 -0.47 9.14 2.63
CA VAL A 29 0.26 8.89 3.89
C VAL A 29 0.16 7.43 4.35
N SER A 30 -0.89 6.68 3.99
CA SER A 30 -0.99 5.25 4.31
C SER A 30 0.13 4.42 3.70
N GLN A 31 0.70 4.88 2.57
CA GLN A 31 1.83 4.22 1.93
C GLN A 31 3.14 4.44 2.69
N ASN A 32 3.26 5.49 3.52
CA ASN A 32 4.48 5.76 4.31
C ASN A 32 4.78 4.65 5.35
N ALA A 33 3.80 3.82 5.70
CA ALA A 33 3.98 2.68 6.59
C ALA A 33 4.58 1.45 5.87
N LEU A 34 4.61 1.44 4.53
CA LEU A 34 5.23 0.38 3.74
C LEU A 34 6.75 0.46 3.88
N LYS A 35 7.33 -0.55 4.53
CA LYS A 35 8.80 -0.69 4.65
C LYS A 35 9.38 -1.68 3.64
N HIS A 36 8.68 -2.81 3.44
CA HIS A 36 9.17 -3.92 2.62
C HIS A 36 8.12 -4.49 1.67
N GLY A 37 6.92 -3.92 1.59
CA GLY A 37 5.85 -4.40 0.69
C GLY A 37 5.25 -5.77 1.04
N LEU A 38 5.94 -6.63 1.81
CA LEU A 38 5.54 -8.01 2.09
C LEU A 38 4.12 -8.18 2.65
N PHE A 39 3.72 -7.29 3.59
CA PHE A 39 2.37 -7.26 4.18
C PHE A 39 1.44 -6.23 3.51
N SER A 40 1.82 -5.70 2.36
CA SER A 40 0.99 -4.76 1.61
C SER A 40 -0.31 -5.41 1.17
N ALA A 41 -1.38 -4.62 1.19
CA ALA A 41 -2.64 -4.96 0.56
C ALA A 41 -2.61 -4.74 -0.96
N VAL A 42 -1.62 -3.99 -1.45
CA VAL A 42 -1.36 -3.74 -2.87
C VAL A 42 -0.21 -4.64 -3.33
N ASP A 43 -0.38 -5.32 -4.45
CA ASP A 43 0.60 -6.30 -4.94
C ASP A 43 1.85 -5.67 -5.53
N VAL A 44 1.73 -4.52 -6.19
CA VAL A 44 2.85 -3.75 -6.75
C VAL A 44 3.18 -2.60 -5.80
N VAL A 45 4.40 -2.57 -5.28
CA VAL A 45 4.83 -1.58 -4.29
C VAL A 45 6.10 -0.86 -4.76
N PHE A 46 6.25 0.40 -4.37
CA PHE A 46 7.44 1.23 -4.66
C PHE A 46 7.70 1.46 -6.16
N ASP A 47 8.84 0.99 -6.65
CA ASP A 47 9.37 1.12 -8.01
C ASP A 47 9.16 -0.15 -8.84
N GLU A 48 8.39 -1.11 -8.32
CA GLU A 48 8.01 -2.30 -9.07
C GLU A 48 7.22 -1.93 -10.32
N SER A 49 7.59 -2.58 -11.42
CA SER A 49 6.95 -2.40 -12.73
C SER A 49 5.56 -3.02 -12.70
N ARG A 50 4.53 -2.17 -12.87
CA ARG A 50 3.15 -2.61 -12.98
C ARG A 50 2.97 -3.50 -14.22
N GLU A 51 3.66 -3.16 -15.29
CA GLU A 51 3.66 -3.90 -16.55
C GLU A 51 4.21 -5.31 -16.39
N ASP A 52 5.29 -5.49 -15.60
CA ASP A 52 5.88 -6.81 -15.35
C ASP A 52 4.97 -7.67 -14.48
N TYR A 53 4.32 -7.08 -13.47
CA TYR A 53 3.31 -7.77 -12.67
C TYR A 53 2.12 -8.22 -13.53
N ASP A 54 1.58 -7.34 -14.38
CA ASP A 54 0.46 -7.65 -15.25
C ASP A 54 0.84 -8.77 -16.26
N LEU A 55 2.08 -8.76 -16.77
CA LEU A 55 2.61 -9.82 -17.64
C LEU A 55 2.76 -11.16 -16.91
N LEU A 56 3.26 -11.17 -15.67
CA LEU A 56 3.34 -12.38 -14.85
C LEU A 56 1.93 -12.94 -14.59
N LYS A 57 1.01 -12.07 -14.17
CA LYS A 57 -0.39 -12.41 -13.90
C LYS A 57 -1.03 -13.06 -15.13
N GLU A 58 -0.89 -12.45 -16.30
CA GLU A 58 -1.45 -12.99 -17.55
C GLU A 58 -0.92 -14.39 -17.84
N LYS A 59 0.42 -14.59 -17.78
CA LYS A 59 1.05 -15.89 -18.04
C LYS A 59 0.57 -16.97 -17.08
N MET A 60 0.55 -16.67 -15.78
CA MET A 60 0.16 -17.65 -14.75
C MET A 60 -1.32 -18.02 -14.85
N LEU A 61 -2.21 -17.03 -15.06
CA LEU A 61 -3.64 -17.32 -15.24
C LEU A 61 -3.90 -18.13 -16.52
N ALA A 62 -3.18 -17.82 -17.60
CA ALA A 62 -3.27 -18.58 -18.85
C ALA A 62 -2.80 -20.04 -18.68
N GLU A 63 -1.79 -20.30 -17.86
CA GLU A 63 -1.29 -21.65 -17.58
C GLU A 63 -2.24 -22.43 -16.66
N MET A 64 -2.73 -21.81 -15.59
CA MET A 64 -3.62 -22.44 -14.62
C MET A 64 -5.01 -22.73 -15.18
N ARG A 65 -5.48 -21.94 -16.15
CA ARG A 65 -6.80 -22.08 -16.81
C ARG A 65 -7.95 -22.29 -15.80
N PRO A 66 -8.15 -21.36 -14.85
CA PRO A 66 -9.24 -21.47 -13.89
C PRO A 66 -10.58 -21.51 -14.63
N ALA A 67 -11.38 -22.55 -14.37
CA ALA A 67 -12.67 -22.79 -15.01
C ALA A 67 -13.84 -22.20 -14.23
N GLY A 68 -13.62 -21.85 -12.95
CA GLY A 68 -14.67 -21.35 -12.07
C GLY A 68 -14.20 -20.21 -11.15
N TYR A 69 -15.17 -19.56 -10.51
CA TYR A 69 -14.92 -18.39 -9.66
C TYR A 69 -13.98 -18.68 -8.48
N MET A 70 -14.12 -19.86 -7.85
CA MET A 70 -13.24 -20.26 -6.76
C MET A 70 -11.80 -20.48 -7.23
N GLU A 71 -11.63 -21.12 -8.39
CA GLU A 71 -10.31 -21.34 -8.99
C GLU A 71 -9.67 -20.01 -9.40
N LEU A 72 -10.47 -19.05 -9.89
CA LEU A 72 -9.98 -17.71 -10.21
C LEU A 72 -9.45 -16.99 -8.97
N ILE A 73 -10.19 -17.00 -7.85
CA ILE A 73 -9.74 -16.40 -6.59
C ILE A 73 -8.42 -17.04 -6.12
N LEU A 74 -8.33 -18.36 -6.18
CA LEU A 74 -7.12 -19.07 -5.78
C LEU A 74 -5.94 -18.77 -6.72
N ALA A 75 -6.17 -18.72 -8.03
CA ALA A 75 -5.16 -18.40 -9.02
C ALA A 75 -4.64 -16.97 -8.86
N GLU A 76 -5.52 -15.98 -8.65
CA GLU A 76 -5.11 -14.61 -8.35
C GLU A 76 -4.32 -14.51 -7.04
N ARG A 77 -4.71 -15.29 -6.02
CA ARG A 77 -3.96 -15.37 -4.76
C ARG A 77 -2.56 -15.93 -4.98
N ILE A 78 -2.41 -16.96 -5.82
CA ILE A 78 -1.11 -17.54 -6.15
C ILE A 78 -0.23 -16.50 -6.86
N VAL A 79 -0.76 -15.82 -7.88
CA VAL A 79 -0.04 -14.74 -8.59
C VAL A 79 0.46 -13.67 -7.61
N SER A 80 -0.43 -13.16 -6.75
CA SER A 80 -0.12 -12.16 -5.73
C SER A 80 0.99 -12.63 -4.78
N LEU A 81 0.97 -13.90 -4.35
CA LEU A 81 1.98 -14.46 -3.47
C LEU A 81 3.29 -14.80 -4.17
N SER A 82 3.27 -15.08 -5.48
CA SER A 82 4.48 -15.37 -6.27
C SER A 82 5.28 -14.11 -6.64
N TRP A 83 4.63 -12.95 -6.69
CA TRP A 83 5.30 -11.67 -6.96
C TRP A 83 6.02 -11.08 -5.74
N ARG A 84 5.46 -11.28 -4.53
CA ARG A 84 5.96 -10.71 -3.26
C ARG A 84 7.23 -11.36 -2.73
#